data_AF-A0A2K3KI75-F1
#
_entry.id   AF-A0A2K3KI75-F1
#
_cell.length_a   1.000
_cell.length_b   1.000
_cell.length_c   1.000
_cell.angle_alpha   90.00
_cell.angle_beta   90.00
_cell.angle_gamma   90.00
#
_symmetry.space_group_name_H-M   'P 1'
#
loop_
_entity.id
_entity.type
_entity.pdbx_description
1 polymer ?
#
loop_
_entity_poly.entity_id
_entity_poly.type
_entity_poly.pdbx_seq_one_letter_code
_entity_poly.pdbx_strand_id
1 'polypeptide(L)'
;MEEGNSLKMMFPMEKRALDCLGKGFDLTSDFRMKFSKGLINGGRLVVIDEMNKRDIMVPGGVVIKDVSEDIRCDKGDRVRFKSDVLQFNQ
;
A
#
# COMPACT_ATOMS: atom_id res chain seq x y z
N MET A 1 -1.91 -35.95 -11.13
CA MET A 1 -0.85 -35.89 -10.10
C MET A 1 -0.84 -34.48 -9.57
N GLU A 2 -1.37 -34.37 -8.36
CA GLU A 2 -1.52 -33.23 -7.45
C GLU A 2 -1.58 -31.80 -8.00
N GLU A 3 -2.82 -31.32 -8.14
CA GLU A 3 -3.16 -29.91 -8.01
C GLU A 3 -2.84 -29.46 -6.57
N GLY A 4 -1.66 -28.89 -6.39
CA GLY A 4 -1.27 -28.23 -5.14
C GLY A 4 -2.12 -26.97 -4.94
N ASN A 5 -3.24 -27.13 -4.25
CA ASN A 5 -4.07 -26.06 -3.72
C ASN A 5 -3.26 -25.21 -2.73
N SER A 6 -2.42 -24.30 -3.25
CA SER A 6 -1.79 -23.28 -2.42
C SER A 6 -2.87 -22.29 -2.06
N LEU A 7 -3.48 -22.50 -0.90
CA LEU A 7 -4.23 -21.51 -0.14
C LEU A 7 -3.34 -20.28 0.02
N LYS A 8 -3.32 -19.44 -1.01
CA LYS A 8 -2.72 -18.12 -0.96
C LYS A 8 -3.60 -17.35 -0.01
N MET A 9 -3.25 -17.39 1.28
CA MET A 9 -3.92 -16.70 2.37
C MET A 9 -4.37 -15.35 1.84
N MET A 10 -5.66 -15.23 1.56
CA MET A 10 -6.20 -14.03 0.95
C MET A 10 -6.32 -13.03 2.10
N PHE A 11 -5.19 -12.38 2.41
CA PHE A 11 -5.17 -11.33 3.41
C PHE A 11 -6.25 -10.30 3.06
N PRO A 12 -7.00 -9.81 4.07
CA PRO A 12 -7.89 -8.68 3.88
C PRO A 12 -7.16 -7.53 3.18
N MET A 13 -7.88 -6.80 2.32
CA MET A 13 -7.29 -5.76 1.47
C MET A 13 -6.53 -4.70 2.28
N GLU A 14 -6.99 -4.46 3.49
CA GLU A 14 -6.44 -3.53 4.49
C GLU A 14 -5.01 -3.94 4.89
N LYS A 15 -4.80 -5.24 5.17
CA LYS A 15 -3.47 -5.77 5.50
C LYS A 15 -2.53 -5.74 4.30
N ARG A 16 -3.06 -6.09 3.12
CA ARG A 16 -2.28 -5.96 1.87
C ARG A 16 -1.86 -4.51 1.65
N ALA A 17 -2.73 -3.55 1.93
CA ALA A 17 -2.44 -2.13 1.73
C ALA A 17 -1.32 -1.68 2.66
N LEU A 18 -1.43 -2.08 3.94
CA LEU A 18 -0.41 -1.82 4.94
C LEU A 18 0.95 -2.43 4.55
N ASP A 19 0.97 -3.66 4.05
CA ASP A 19 2.20 -4.35 3.61
C ASP A 19 2.85 -3.72 2.37
N CYS A 20 2.09 -2.97 1.57
CA CYS A 20 2.59 -2.26 0.40
C CYS A 20 3.23 -0.91 0.73
N LEU A 21 2.93 -0.31 1.89
CA LEU A 21 3.49 0.99 2.26
C LEU A 21 5.03 0.93 2.32
N GLY A 22 5.71 1.96 1.84
CA GLY A 22 7.18 1.97 1.85
C GLY A 22 7.84 1.01 0.87
N LYS A 23 7.09 0.27 0.04
CA LYS A 23 7.60 -0.43 -1.14
C LYS A 23 7.59 0.50 -2.35
N GLY A 24 8.44 0.21 -3.33
CA GLY A 24 8.51 0.95 -4.58
C GLY A 24 7.54 0.42 -5.64
N PHE A 25 7.35 1.20 -6.70
CA PHE A 25 6.72 0.75 -7.94
C PHE A 25 7.60 1.12 -9.12
N ASP A 26 7.42 0.38 -10.20
CA ASP A 26 8.05 0.72 -11.47
C ASP A 26 7.14 1.65 -12.23
N LEU A 27 7.65 2.83 -12.58
CA LEU A 27 6.89 3.90 -13.24
C LEU A 27 6.31 3.47 -14.58
N THR A 28 6.99 2.56 -15.28
CA THR A 28 6.53 2.03 -16.57
C THR A 28 5.52 0.89 -16.42
N SER A 29 5.38 0.39 -15.19
CA SER A 29 4.47 -0.68 -14.82
C SER A 29 3.21 -0.14 -14.12
N ASP A 30 2.36 -1.05 -13.68
CA ASP A 30 1.10 -0.76 -12.99
C ASP A 30 1.33 -0.46 -11.49
N PHE A 31 0.63 0.55 -10.96
CA PHE A 31 0.75 1.02 -9.56
C PHE A 31 -0.18 0.31 -8.57
N ARG A 32 -1.00 -0.66 -9.01
CA ARG A 32 -1.84 -1.45 -8.11
C ARG A 32 -0.96 -2.20 -7.12
N MET A 33 -1.42 -2.28 -5.87
CA MET A 33 -0.72 -2.92 -4.75
C MET A 33 -0.06 -4.28 -5.07
N LYS A 34 -0.68 -5.12 -5.91
CA LYS A 34 -0.12 -6.43 -6.31
C LYS A 34 1.22 -6.37 -7.06
N PHE A 35 1.60 -5.18 -7.55
CA PHE A 35 2.86 -4.93 -8.25
C PHE A 35 3.88 -4.15 -7.41
N SER A 36 3.61 -3.90 -6.12
CA SER A 36 4.56 -3.24 -5.23
C SER A 36 5.84 -4.08 -5.10
N LYS A 37 7.00 -3.44 -5.27
CA LYS A 37 8.33 -4.06 -5.24
C LYS A 37 9.03 -3.71 -3.92
N GLY A 38 9.28 -4.73 -3.10
CA GLY A 38 10.06 -4.61 -1.87
C GLY A 38 11.52 -5.01 -2.04
N LEU A 39 12.24 -5.09 -0.93
CA LEU A 39 13.57 -5.72 -0.87
C LEU A 39 13.49 -7.21 -1.21
N ILE A 40 14.64 -7.85 -1.45
CA ILE A 40 14.73 -9.29 -1.79
C ILE A 40 14.06 -10.17 -0.73
N ASN A 41 14.06 -9.75 0.54
CA ASN A 41 13.39 -10.43 1.65
C ASN A 41 11.90 -10.05 1.82
N GLY A 42 11.31 -9.32 0.87
CA GLY A 42 9.94 -8.81 0.94
C GLY A 42 9.77 -7.55 1.81
N GLY A 43 10.85 -7.01 2.37
CA GLY A 43 10.86 -5.82 3.22
C GLY A 43 10.56 -4.51 2.49
N ARG A 44 10.46 -3.42 3.27
CA ARG A 44 10.22 -2.06 2.79
C ARG A 44 11.53 -1.41 2.32
N LEU A 45 11.43 -0.48 1.38
CA LEU A 45 12.56 0.35 0.91
C LEU A 45 12.83 1.55 1.83
N VAL A 46 11.82 1.95 2.62
CA VAL A 46 11.93 3.03 3.61
C VAL A 46 11.87 2.45 5.02
N VAL A 47 12.60 3.08 5.93
CA VAL A 47 12.55 2.76 7.37
C VAL A 47 11.29 3.39 7.96
N ILE A 48 10.62 2.64 8.83
CA ILE A 48 9.49 3.10 9.65
C ILE A 48 9.74 2.72 11.10
N ASP A 49 9.11 3.40 12.04
CA ASP A 49 9.18 3.05 13.46
C ASP A 49 8.49 1.70 13.75
N GLU A 50 9.28 0.71 14.17
CA GLU A 50 8.80 -0.62 14.53
C GLU A 50 8.58 -0.79 16.04
N MET A 51 8.93 0.22 16.84
CA MET A 51 8.81 0.21 18.31
C MET A 51 7.50 0.83 18.76
N ASN A 52 7.15 2.01 18.24
CA ASN A 52 5.92 2.71 18.61
C ASN A 52 4.78 2.31 17.66
N LYS A 53 3.79 1.59 18.21
CA LYS A 53 2.70 0.98 17.45
C LYS A 53 1.35 1.23 18.12
N ARG A 54 0.30 1.31 17.30
CA ARG A 54 -1.09 1.46 17.73
C ARG A 54 -2.03 0.65 16.85
N ASP A 55 -3.21 0.34 17.38
CA ASP A 55 -4.30 -0.18 16.58
C ASP A 55 -4.95 0.97 15.78
N ILE A 56 -5.27 0.73 14.52
CA ILE A 56 -5.99 1.70 13.66
C ILE A 56 -7.31 1.11 13.20
N MET A 57 -8.36 1.94 13.22
CA MET A 57 -9.66 1.59 12.67
C MET A 57 -9.77 2.16 11.26
N VAL A 58 -9.98 1.30 10.28
CA VAL A 58 -10.22 1.73 8.89
C VAL A 58 -11.72 1.89 8.62
N PRO A 59 -12.11 2.67 7.59
CA PRO A 59 -13.50 2.77 7.18
C PRO A 59 -14.13 1.38 6.97
N GLY A 60 -15.35 1.18 7.48
CA GLY A 60 -16.01 -0.13 7.48
C GLY A 60 -15.87 -0.91 8.79
N GLY A 61 -15.20 -0.35 9.80
CA GLY A 61 -15.17 -0.90 11.16
C GLY A 61 -14.11 -1.97 11.40
N VAL A 62 -13.23 -2.18 10.42
CA VAL A 62 -12.11 -3.13 10.54
C VAL A 62 -10.99 -2.50 11.37
N VAL A 63 -10.48 -3.24 12.35
CA VAL A 63 -9.34 -2.83 13.17
C VAL A 63 -8.10 -3.58 12.69
N ILE A 64 -7.04 -2.84 12.36
CA ILE A 64 -5.71 -3.37 12.09
C ILE A 64 -4.83 -3.12 13.30
N LYS A 65 -4.25 -4.20 13.83
CA LYS A 65 -3.43 -4.14 15.03
C LYS A 65 -1.98 -3.79 14.76
N ASP A 66 -1.30 -3.26 15.77
CA ASP A 66 0.15 -3.11 15.83
C ASP A 66 0.76 -2.34 14.65
N VAL A 67 0.09 -1.26 14.23
CA VAL A 67 0.51 -0.41 13.12
C VAL A 67 1.45 0.68 13.61
N SER A 68 2.58 0.86 12.93
CA SER A 68 3.55 1.94 13.18
C SER A 68 2.86 3.30 13.24
N GLU A 69 3.27 4.15 14.18
CA GLU A 69 2.67 5.49 14.33
C GLU A 69 2.88 6.41 13.11
N ASP A 70 3.93 6.13 12.31
CA ASP A 70 4.24 6.79 11.04
C ASP A 70 3.14 6.57 9.97
N ILE A 71 2.35 5.51 10.14
CA ILE A 71 1.30 5.14 9.19
C ILE A 71 -0.03 5.71 9.67
N ARG A 72 -0.62 6.56 8.83
CA ARG A 72 -1.95 7.14 9.06
C ARG A 72 -2.97 6.52 8.12
N CYS A 73 -4.16 6.27 8.62
CA CYS A 73 -5.32 5.95 7.81
C CYS A 73 -6.24 7.17 7.84
N ASP A 74 -6.50 7.74 6.67
CA ASP A 74 -7.42 8.86 6.49
C ASP A 74 -8.43 8.51 5.39
N LYS A 75 -9.52 9.26 5.31
CA LYS A 75 -10.57 9.12 4.28
C LYS A 75 -10.03 9.38 2.88
N GLY A 76 -8.91 10.10 2.79
CA GLY A 76 -8.31 10.59 1.55
C GLY A 76 -9.14 11.72 0.96
N ASP A 77 -8.46 12.71 0.40
CA ASP A 77 -9.13 13.76 -0.35
C ASP A 77 -9.45 13.25 -1.75
N ARG A 78 -10.72 13.30 -2.18
CA ARG A 78 -11.10 13.08 -3.60
C ARG A 78 -10.72 14.30 -4.43
N VAL A 79 -9.44 14.67 -4.43
CA VAL A 79 -8.93 15.79 -5.21
C VAL A 79 -8.26 15.24 -6.45
N ARG A 80 -8.87 15.52 -7.61
CA ARG A 80 -8.27 15.24 -8.92
C ARG A 80 -7.53 16.50 -9.35
N PHE A 81 -6.23 16.55 -9.10
CA PHE A 81 -5.38 17.56 -9.71
C PHE A 81 -5.29 17.26 -11.21
N LYS A 82 -5.81 18.17 -12.04
CA LYS A 82 -5.51 18.20 -13.47
C LYS A 82 -4.41 19.23 -13.66
N SER A 83 -3.29 18.84 -14.26
CA SER A 83 -2.38 19.82 -14.83
C SER A 83 -3.08 20.43 -16.05
N ASP A 84 -3.16 21.76 -16.12
CA ASP A 84 -3.64 22.42 -17.33
C ASP A 84 -2.79 22.00 -18.53
N VAL A 85 -3.43 21.84 -19.69
CA VAL A 85 -2.74 21.55 -20.94
C VAL A 85 -2.17 22.87 -21.45
N LEU A 86 -0.85 23.03 -21.36
CA LEU A 86 -0.16 24.16 -21.98
C LEU A 86 -0.24 24.00 -23.51
N GLN A 87 -0.87 24.95 -24.18
CA GLN A 87 -0.84 25.00 -25.64
C GLN A 87 0.50 25.57 -26.10
N PHE A 88 1.26 24.76 -26.81
CA PHE A 88 2.44 25.21 -27.55
C PHE A 88 1.99 25.73 -28.92
N ASN A 89 1.41 26.93 -28.96
CA ASN A 89 1.26 27.65 -30.22
C ASN A 89 1.72 29.09 -30.01
N GLN A 90 2.83 29.42 -30.66
CA GLN A 90 3.27 30.78 -30.91
C GLN A 90 3.57 30.90 -32.41
#